data_AF-W6UU10-F1
#
_entry.id   AF-W6UU10-F1
#
_cell.length_a   1.000
_cell.length_b   1.000
_cell.length_c   1.000
_cell.angle_alpha   90.00
_cell.angle_beta   90.00
_cell.angle_gamma   90.00
#
_symmetry.space_group_name_H-M   'P 1'
#
loop_
_entity.id
_entity.type
_entity.pdbx_description
1 polymer ?
#
loop_
_entity_poly.entity_id
_entity_poly.type
_entity_poly.pdbx_seq_one_letter_code
_entity_poly.pdbx_strand_id
1 'polypeptide(L)'
;MVPSRSDSDVFKLLEHVSSVTKNFLKSSQLVILSDNPFDRDTYLLEITPALADQLLYSTEFAANIKSENSSHGDSPAFLCTATTTQRFLEAETSNSLLLVPDLKIPTIPLDRFWTVDESRVTRCTVASIKTVYLELLTIRAPSLRKLKQYLLPAAFSNHIEEDDAQIGELAKFSTFEELCISIPCSEAELLYAMDRLNVFPWEGCCRLFQLDYLSRVSLLCFILDLFIPFCLGTILSHLSIGFTGNF
;
A
#
# COMPACT_ATOMS: atom_id res chain seq x y z
N MET A 1 28.86 -6.78 33.35
CA MET A 1 30.32 -6.80 33.13
C MET A 1 30.62 -8.04 32.29
N VAL A 2 30.60 -7.91 30.97
CA VAL A 2 30.86 -9.05 30.06
C VAL A 2 32.35 -9.35 30.12
N PRO A 3 32.78 -10.59 30.41
CA PRO A 3 34.20 -10.92 30.48
C PRO A 3 34.79 -10.77 29.07
N SER A 4 35.64 -9.76 28.89
CA SER A 4 36.37 -9.54 27.65
C SER A 4 37.39 -10.66 27.49
N ARG A 5 37.05 -11.72 26.74
CA ARG A 5 38.02 -12.74 26.33
C ARG A 5 39.11 -12.07 25.49
N SER A 6 40.37 -12.45 25.72
CA SER A 6 41.49 -11.92 24.95
C SER A 6 41.45 -12.50 23.53
N ASP A 7 41.93 -11.73 22.55
CA ASP A 7 41.93 -12.16 21.14
C ASP A 7 42.76 -13.45 20.95
N SER A 8 43.80 -13.62 21.77
CA SER A 8 44.61 -14.86 21.81
C SER A 8 43.83 -16.09 22.27
N ASP A 9 42.86 -15.93 23.18
CA ASP A 9 42.03 -17.03 23.67
C ASP A 9 41.01 -17.47 22.62
N VAL A 10 40.50 -16.53 21.81
CA VAL A 10 39.59 -16.84 20.70
C VAL A 10 40.29 -17.72 19.67
N PHE A 11 41.52 -17.38 19.28
CA PHE A 11 42.29 -18.20 18.33
C PHE A 11 42.69 -19.55 18.93
N LYS A 12 43.09 -19.62 20.21
CA LYS A 12 43.32 -20.91 20.88
C LYS A 12 42.08 -21.80 20.85
N LEU A 13 40.89 -21.25 21.11
CA LEU A 13 39.64 -22.01 21.01
C LEU A 13 39.38 -22.49 19.59
N LEU A 14 39.64 -21.68 18.57
CA LEU A 14 39.52 -22.08 17.17
C LEU A 14 40.47 -23.24 16.81
N GLU A 15 41.70 -23.24 17.34
CA GLU A 15 42.66 -24.35 17.18
C GLU A 15 42.16 -25.66 17.81
N HIS A 16 41.41 -25.59 18.92
CA HIS A 16 40.86 -26.78 19.58
C HIS A 16 39.63 -27.34 18.88
N VAL A 17 38.88 -26.49 18.16
CA VAL A 17 37.64 -26.88 17.47
C VAL A 17 37.91 -27.56 16.12
N SER A 18 39.06 -27.27 15.47
CA SER A 18 39.42 -27.96 14.23
C SER A 18 40.89 -28.36 14.21
N SER A 19 41.13 -29.65 13.95
CA SER A 19 42.47 -30.24 13.81
C SER A 19 43.26 -29.71 12.60
N VAL A 20 42.70 -28.82 11.77
CA VAL A 20 43.31 -28.31 10.53
C VAL A 20 43.27 -26.79 10.51
N THR A 21 44.18 -26.17 11.26
CA THR A 21 44.37 -24.71 11.38
C THR A 21 44.66 -23.97 10.07
N LYS A 22 44.99 -24.67 8.99
CA LYS A 22 45.33 -24.08 7.68
C LYS A 22 44.12 -23.60 6.86
N ASN A 23 42.89 -23.96 7.25
CA ASN A 23 41.68 -23.64 6.47
C ASN A 23 40.91 -22.42 6.99
N PHE A 24 41.31 -21.84 8.13
CA PHE A 24 40.65 -20.64 8.64
C PHE A 24 41.25 -19.36 8.08
N LEU A 25 40.37 -18.40 7.77
CA LEU A 25 40.78 -17.04 7.44
C LEU A 25 41.43 -16.41 8.67
N LYS A 26 42.45 -15.57 8.45
CA LYS A 26 43.19 -14.90 9.53
C LYS A 26 42.33 -13.88 10.29
N SER A 27 41.20 -13.46 9.72
CA SER A 27 40.24 -12.58 10.39
C SER A 27 39.05 -13.38 10.94
N SER A 28 38.77 -13.21 12.22
CA SER A 28 37.62 -13.80 12.92
C SER A 28 36.66 -12.70 13.38
N GLN A 29 35.37 -12.99 13.42
CA GLN A 29 34.36 -12.08 13.98
C GLN A 29 33.74 -12.71 15.23
N LEU A 30 33.82 -12.00 16.35
CA LEU A 30 33.17 -12.38 17.60
C LEU A 30 31.80 -11.71 17.65
N VAL A 31 30.74 -12.52 17.57
CA VAL A 31 29.36 -12.05 17.68
C VAL A 31 28.93 -12.04 19.15
N ILE A 32 28.51 -10.89 19.64
CA ILE A 32 28.10 -10.64 21.02
C ILE A 32 26.63 -10.23 21.03
N LEU A 33 25.84 -10.76 21.96
CA LEU A 33 24.46 -10.31 22.14
C LEU A 33 24.43 -8.95 22.82
N SER A 34 23.57 -8.04 22.36
CA SER A 34 23.30 -6.78 23.05
C SER A 34 22.61 -7.01 24.39
N ASP A 35 22.58 -5.98 25.24
CA ASP A 35 21.90 -6.04 26.55
C ASP A 35 20.38 -6.22 26.41
N ASN A 36 19.79 -5.79 25.29
CA ASN A 36 18.38 -6.01 24.95
C ASN A 36 18.24 -6.56 23.52
N PRO A 37 18.40 -7.87 23.32
CA PRO A 37 18.40 -8.47 21.98
C PRO A 37 16.99 -8.60 21.39
N PHE A 38 15.93 -8.49 22.19
CA PHE A 38 14.53 -8.60 21.75
C PHE A 38 13.89 -7.22 21.60
N ASP A 39 14.59 -6.31 20.94
CA ASP A 39 14.04 -5.00 20.56
C ASP A 39 12.68 -5.17 19.87
N ARG A 40 11.69 -4.36 20.26
CA ARG A 40 10.33 -4.38 19.71
C ARG A 40 10.12 -3.33 18.62
N ASP A 41 11.02 -2.36 18.51
CA ASP A 41 10.81 -1.19 17.64
C ASP A 41 11.27 -1.45 16.20
N THR A 42 12.20 -2.38 16.02
CA THR A 42 12.66 -2.79 14.68
C THR A 42 11.75 -3.86 14.09
N TYR A 43 11.34 -3.72 12.82
CA TYR A 43 10.59 -4.74 12.09
C TYR A 43 11.33 -5.17 10.82
N LEU A 44 11.16 -6.42 10.41
CA LEU A 44 11.68 -6.92 9.14
C LEU A 44 10.54 -6.96 8.13
N LEU A 45 10.80 -6.40 6.95
CA LEU A 45 9.86 -6.39 5.84
C LEU A 45 10.53 -7.04 4.63
N GLU A 46 9.88 -8.03 4.06
CA GLU A 46 10.27 -8.60 2.79
C GLU A 46 9.94 -7.61 1.67
N ILE A 47 10.96 -7.29 0.88
CA ILE A 47 10.88 -6.31 -0.19
C ILE A 47 11.18 -7.01 -1.51
N THR A 48 10.27 -6.86 -2.48
CA THR A 48 10.50 -7.34 -3.84
C THR A 48 11.58 -6.50 -4.53
N PRO A 49 12.36 -7.04 -5.49
CA PRO A 49 13.40 -6.28 -6.19
C PRO A 49 12.88 -4.98 -6.82
N ALA A 50 11.69 -5.02 -7.43
CA ALA A 50 11.06 -3.84 -8.00
C ALA A 50 10.76 -2.74 -6.97
N LEU A 51 10.34 -3.12 -5.76
CA LEU A 51 10.10 -2.17 -4.67
C LEU A 51 11.42 -1.69 -4.04
N ALA A 52 12.46 -2.54 -4.00
CA ALA A 52 13.81 -2.12 -3.58
C ALA A 52 14.38 -1.06 -4.53
N ASP A 53 14.26 -1.26 -5.85
CA ASP A 53 14.70 -0.28 -6.84
C ASP A 53 13.95 1.04 -6.70
N GLN A 54 12.63 0.99 -6.46
CA GLN A 54 11.84 2.18 -6.18
C GLN A 54 12.31 2.90 -4.92
N LEU A 55 12.60 2.18 -3.83
CA LEU A 55 13.08 2.77 -2.58
C LEU A 55 14.48 3.38 -2.70
N LEU A 56 15.37 2.80 -3.50
CA LEU A 56 16.76 3.24 -3.62
C LEU A 56 16.96 4.37 -4.64
N TYR A 57 16.21 4.35 -5.75
CA TYR A 57 16.45 5.24 -6.89
C TYR A 57 15.38 6.31 -7.09
N SER A 58 14.19 6.18 -6.51
CA SER A 58 13.14 7.18 -6.66
C SER A 58 13.27 8.29 -5.62
N THR A 59 13.36 9.54 -6.09
CA THR A 59 13.35 10.73 -5.24
C THR A 59 11.96 11.09 -4.70
N GLU A 60 10.89 10.58 -5.31
CA GLU A 60 9.50 10.92 -5.00
C GLU A 60 8.65 9.71 -4.58
N PHE A 61 9.29 8.62 -4.14
CA PHE A 61 8.55 7.44 -3.69
C PHE A 61 7.81 7.75 -2.37
N ALA A 62 6.50 8.02 -2.50
CA ALA A 62 5.58 8.14 -1.39
C ALA A 62 4.84 6.80 -1.19
N ALA A 63 5.15 6.12 -0.09
CA ALA A 63 4.39 4.98 0.38
C ALA A 63 3.80 5.28 1.75
N ASN A 64 2.48 5.17 1.84
CA ASN A 64 1.74 5.45 3.05
C ASN A 64 1.25 4.14 3.66
N ILE A 65 1.53 3.96 4.95
CA ILE A 65 0.98 2.84 5.72
C ILE A 65 -0.38 3.29 6.25
N LYS A 66 -1.43 2.57 5.87
CA LYS A 66 -2.82 2.82 6.29
C LYS A 66 -3.36 1.57 6.97
N SER A 67 -4.18 1.74 8.01
CA SER A 67 -4.95 0.66 8.61
C SER A 67 -6.44 0.86 8.34
N GLU A 68 -7.19 -0.23 8.34
CA GLU A 68 -8.64 -0.12 8.36
C GLU A 68 -9.11 0.25 9.77
N ASN A 69 -9.91 1.30 9.94
CA ASN A 69 -10.47 1.66 11.24
C ASN A 69 -11.46 0.57 11.71
N SER A 70 -10.97 -0.47 12.39
CA SER A 70 -11.79 -1.40 13.14
C SER A 70 -11.76 -1.05 14.61
N SER A 71 -12.94 -1.00 15.24
CA SER A 71 -13.11 -0.78 16.68
C SER A 71 -12.45 -1.86 17.56
N HIS A 72 -11.99 -2.93 16.94
CA HIS A 72 -11.22 -4.01 17.54
C HIS A 72 -9.77 -3.91 17.05
N GLY A 73 -8.81 -3.87 17.96
CA GLY A 73 -7.40 -3.53 17.74
C GLY A 73 -6.58 -4.43 16.81
N ASP A 74 -7.22 -5.33 16.06
CA ASP A 74 -6.60 -6.24 15.10
C ASP A 74 -6.93 -5.83 13.65
N SER A 75 -6.83 -4.53 13.36
CA SER A 75 -7.04 -4.03 12.00
C SER A 75 -5.91 -4.46 11.09
N PRO A 76 -6.18 -4.98 9.88
CA PRO A 76 -5.13 -5.21 8.90
C PRO A 76 -4.48 -3.88 8.49
N ALA A 77 -3.16 -3.92 8.36
CA ALA A 77 -2.37 -2.81 7.82
C ALA A 77 -2.09 -3.01 6.33
N PHE A 78 -2.00 -1.90 5.61
CA PHE A 78 -1.77 -1.85 4.17
C PHE A 78 -0.69 -0.83 3.82
N LEU A 79 0.19 -1.20 2.89
CA LEU A 79 1.12 -0.30 2.24
C LEU A 79 0.48 0.21 0.94
N CYS A 80 0.20 1.50 0.89
CA CYS A 80 -0.41 2.15 -0.27
C CYS A 80 0.64 3.00 -0.97
N THR A 81 0.93 2.67 -2.22
CA THR A 81 1.67 3.55 -3.14
C THR A 81 0.68 4.40 -3.93
N ALA A 82 1.16 5.23 -4.86
CA ALA A 82 0.28 5.99 -5.77
C ALA A 82 -0.62 5.08 -6.62
N THR A 83 -0.15 3.88 -6.97
CA THR A 83 -0.80 2.99 -7.96
C THR A 83 -1.28 1.66 -7.41
N THR A 84 -0.72 1.18 -6.30
CA THR A 84 -0.98 -0.17 -5.80
C THR A 84 -1.16 -0.20 -4.29
N THR A 85 -2.01 -1.11 -3.83
CA THR A 85 -2.20 -1.42 -2.41
C THR A 85 -1.69 -2.83 -2.10
N GLN A 86 -0.86 -2.94 -1.08
CA GLN A 86 -0.33 -4.20 -0.57
C GLN A 86 -0.75 -4.37 0.89
N ARG A 87 -1.09 -5.59 1.28
CA ARG A 87 -1.43 -5.93 2.67
C ARG A 87 -0.19 -6.48 3.37
N PHE A 88 0.03 -6.04 4.61
CA PHE A 88 1.04 -6.64 5.48
C PHE A 88 0.54 -7.99 6.01
N LEU A 89 1.39 -9.01 5.91
CA LEU A 89 1.18 -10.33 6.50
C LEU A 89 2.34 -10.65 7.43
N GLU A 90 2.03 -11.14 8.63
CA GLU A 90 3.05 -11.64 9.54
C GLU A 90 3.38 -13.10 9.19
N ALA A 91 4.66 -13.36 8.92
CA ALA A 91 5.19 -14.68 8.67
C ALA A 91 6.15 -15.08 9.79
N GLU A 92 5.82 -16.16 10.50
CA GLU A 92 6.65 -16.72 11.56
C GLU A 92 7.68 -17.70 10.98
N THR A 93 8.92 -17.58 11.42
CA THR A 93 10.01 -18.47 11.03
C THR A 93 10.38 -19.39 12.18
N SER A 94 10.62 -20.67 11.87
CA SER A 94 11.20 -21.61 12.82
C SER A 94 12.66 -21.29 13.18
N ASN A 95 13.32 -20.47 12.36
CA ASN A 95 14.69 -20.00 12.58
C ASN A 95 14.69 -18.63 13.26
N SER A 96 15.69 -18.41 14.13
CA SER A 96 15.97 -17.08 14.69
C SER A 96 16.80 -16.27 13.69
N LEU A 97 16.28 -15.12 13.27
CA LEU A 97 16.96 -14.16 12.42
C LEU A 97 17.76 -13.19 13.30
N LEU A 98 19.06 -13.07 13.04
CA LEU A 98 19.96 -12.18 13.76
C LEU A 98 20.26 -10.94 12.92
N LEU A 99 19.91 -9.77 13.42
CA LEU A 99 20.28 -8.49 12.83
C LEU A 99 21.60 -8.05 13.41
N VAL A 100 22.67 -8.18 12.61
CA VAL A 100 24.03 -7.84 13.01
C VAL A 100 24.56 -6.79 12.04
N PRO A 101 24.62 -5.51 12.45
CA PRO A 101 25.20 -4.47 11.61
C PRO A 101 26.67 -4.78 11.32
N ASP A 102 27.12 -4.43 10.12
CA ASP A 102 28.50 -4.57 9.63
C ASP A 102 29.07 -5.99 9.63
N LEU A 103 28.22 -7.02 9.78
CA LEU A 103 28.66 -8.41 9.69
C LEU A 103 29.25 -8.68 8.30
N LYS A 104 30.53 -9.02 8.26
CA LYS A 104 31.19 -9.43 7.02
C LYS A 104 30.97 -10.92 6.85
N ILE A 105 30.39 -11.32 5.72
CA ILE A 105 30.31 -12.72 5.32
C ILE A 105 31.41 -12.95 4.27
N PRO A 106 32.21 -14.03 4.38
CA PRO A 106 33.25 -14.31 3.40
C PRO A 106 32.60 -14.76 2.08
N THR A 107 32.58 -13.86 1.10
CA THR A 107 32.20 -14.14 -0.28
C THR A 107 33.44 -14.35 -1.15
N ILE A 108 33.29 -15.03 -2.30
CA ILE A 108 34.37 -15.23 -3.27
C ILE A 108 34.16 -14.24 -4.43
N PRO A 109 35.15 -13.41 -4.80
CA PRO A 109 36.51 -13.33 -4.26
C PRO A 109 36.56 -12.71 -2.85
N LEU A 110 37.52 -13.19 -2.04
CA LEU A 110 37.70 -12.72 -0.65
C LEU A 110 38.04 -11.23 -0.64
N ASP A 111 37.23 -10.47 0.10
CA ASP A 111 37.45 -9.05 0.32
C ASP A 111 38.74 -8.79 1.11
N ARG A 112 39.26 -7.55 1.04
CA ARG A 112 40.41 -7.07 1.82
C ARG A 112 40.25 -7.30 3.31
N PHE A 113 39.00 -7.38 3.76
CA PHE A 113 38.69 -7.69 5.15
C PHE A 113 39.24 -9.06 5.60
N TRP A 114 39.31 -10.03 4.68
CA TRP A 114 39.71 -11.41 4.96
C TRP A 114 41.18 -11.69 4.61
N THR A 115 41.77 -10.89 3.72
CA THR A 115 43.16 -11.02 3.26
C THR A 115 44.09 -10.13 4.07
N VAL A 116 44.14 -10.34 5.39
CA VAL A 116 45.02 -9.59 6.29
C VAL A 116 46.25 -10.43 6.62
N ASP A 117 47.43 -9.80 6.66
CA ASP A 117 48.68 -10.50 7.00
C ASP A 117 48.70 -10.97 8.45
N GLU A 118 48.11 -10.18 9.36
CA GLU A 118 48.00 -10.44 10.78
C GLU A 118 46.60 -10.95 11.19
N SER A 119 46.58 -11.85 12.18
CA SER A 119 45.34 -12.40 12.72
C SER A 119 44.59 -11.34 13.54
N ARG A 120 43.31 -11.12 13.22
CA ARG A 120 42.49 -10.11 13.92
C ARG A 120 41.13 -10.63 14.33
N VAL A 121 40.62 -10.13 15.47
CA VAL A 121 39.27 -10.40 15.94
C VAL A 121 38.45 -9.11 15.91
N THR A 122 37.41 -9.07 15.10
CA THR A 122 36.46 -7.95 15.07
C THR A 122 35.23 -8.31 15.91
N ARG A 123 34.82 -7.43 16.82
CA ARG A 123 33.64 -7.63 17.64
C ARG A 123 32.42 -7.04 16.92
N CYS A 124 31.37 -7.83 16.78
CA CYS A 124 30.09 -7.42 16.20
C CYS A 124 28.99 -7.66 17.22
N THR A 125 28.13 -6.67 17.46
CA THR A 125 27.04 -6.81 18.41
C THR A 125 25.74 -7.09 17.66
N VAL A 126 24.98 -8.10 18.09
CA VAL A 126 23.64 -8.38 17.58
C VAL A 126 22.73 -7.24 18.01
N ALA A 127 22.18 -6.50 17.05
CA ALA A 127 21.25 -5.41 17.31
C ALA A 127 19.89 -5.95 17.74
N SER A 128 19.37 -6.97 17.05
CA SER A 128 18.07 -7.58 17.39
C SER A 128 17.96 -9.02 16.90
N ILE A 129 17.16 -9.82 17.61
CA ILE A 129 16.78 -11.19 17.25
C ILE A 129 15.29 -11.20 16.91
N LYS A 130 14.95 -11.70 15.73
CA LYS A 130 13.57 -11.78 15.24
C LYS A 130 13.19 -13.21 14.86
N THR A 131 11.94 -13.56 15.12
CA THR A 131 11.31 -14.83 14.69
C THR A 131 10.13 -14.60 13.76
N VAL A 132 9.79 -13.33 13.50
CA VAL A 132 8.69 -12.92 12.65
C VAL A 132 9.19 -11.84 11.71
N TYR A 133 8.78 -11.91 10.45
CA TYR A 133 8.95 -10.86 9.46
C TYR A 133 7.62 -10.56 8.79
N LEU A 134 7.55 -9.41 8.13
CA LEU A 134 6.37 -8.94 7.42
C LEU A 134 6.53 -9.21 5.93
N GLU A 135 5.50 -9.74 5.30
CA GLU A 135 5.39 -9.93 3.86
C GLU A 135 4.37 -8.95 3.26
N LEU A 136 4.58 -8.62 1.98
CA LEU A 136 3.69 -7.73 1.22
C LEU A 136 2.88 -8.55 0.21
N LEU A 137 1.58 -8.68 0.46
CA LEU A 137 0.65 -9.30 -0.48
C LEU A 137 -0.04 -8.22 -1.32
N THR A 138 0.18 -8.22 -2.63
CA THR A 138 -0.59 -7.35 -3.54
C THR A 138 -2.06 -7.74 -3.52
N ILE A 139 -2.92 -6.75 -3.27
CA ILE A 139 -4.37 -6.95 -3.23
C ILE A 139 -5.05 -5.89 -4.09
N ARG A 140 -6.26 -6.21 -4.57
CA ARG A 140 -7.13 -5.18 -5.15
C ARG A 140 -7.92 -4.53 -4.03
N ALA A 141 -7.51 -3.34 -3.63
CA ALA A 141 -8.24 -2.46 -2.71
C ALA A 141 -8.70 -1.20 -3.47
N PRO A 142 -9.78 -0.52 -3.07
CA PRO A 142 -10.67 -0.84 -1.96
C PRO A 142 -11.71 -1.91 -2.31
N SER A 143 -12.25 -2.57 -1.28
CA SER A 143 -13.41 -3.46 -1.47
C SER A 143 -14.62 -2.63 -1.90
N LEU A 144 -15.14 -2.87 -3.11
CA LEU A 144 -16.32 -2.18 -3.64
C LEU A 144 -17.52 -2.25 -2.70
N ARG A 145 -17.65 -3.35 -1.95
CA ARG A 145 -18.72 -3.51 -0.95
C ARG A 145 -18.56 -2.51 0.20
N LYS A 146 -17.34 -2.33 0.70
CA LYS A 146 -17.05 -1.41 1.81
C LYS A 146 -17.14 0.03 1.34
N LEU A 147 -16.61 0.34 0.16
CA LEU A 147 -16.74 1.66 -0.45
C LEU A 147 -18.22 2.02 -0.66
N LYS A 148 -19.02 1.07 -1.18
CA LYS A 148 -20.47 1.24 -1.29
C LYS A 148 -21.11 1.47 0.08
N GLN A 149 -20.81 0.67 1.10
CA GLN A 149 -21.33 0.88 2.46
C GLN A 149 -20.98 2.25 3.05
N TYR A 150 -19.77 2.74 2.78
CA TYR A 150 -19.33 4.05 3.23
C TYR A 150 -20.06 5.19 2.50
N LEU A 151 -20.34 5.01 1.20
CA LEU A 151 -21.03 6.00 0.37
C LEU A 151 -22.57 5.86 0.35
N LEU A 152 -23.12 4.77 0.91
CA LEU A 152 -24.57 4.52 0.99
C LEU A 152 -25.34 5.61 1.75
N PRO A 153 -24.83 6.19 2.86
CA PRO A 153 -25.47 7.33 3.51
C PRO A 153 -25.55 8.58 2.64
N ALA A 154 -24.68 8.69 1.62
CA ALA A 154 -24.65 9.76 0.63
C ALA A 154 -25.15 9.28 -0.76
N ALA A 155 -25.91 8.17 -0.80
CA ALA A 155 -26.43 7.62 -2.04
C ALA A 155 -27.68 8.37 -2.49
N PHE A 156 -27.70 8.68 -3.78
CA PHE A 156 -28.77 9.38 -4.44
C PHE A 156 -29.92 8.42 -4.75
N SER A 157 -31.12 8.68 -4.21
CA SER A 157 -32.30 7.84 -4.46
C SER A 157 -33.51 8.60 -4.99
N ASN A 158 -33.69 9.88 -4.63
CA ASN A 158 -34.82 10.72 -5.07
C ASN A 158 -34.36 12.12 -5.53
N HIS A 159 -35.29 13.08 -5.68
CA HIS A 159 -34.97 14.46 -6.09
C HIS A 159 -34.01 15.14 -5.11
N ILE A 160 -33.02 15.86 -5.65
CA ILE A 160 -31.91 16.53 -4.93
C ILE A 160 -32.44 17.35 -3.73
N GLU A 161 -33.54 18.06 -3.94
CA GLU A 161 -34.13 18.98 -2.95
C GLU A 161 -34.84 18.28 -1.78
N GLU A 162 -35.31 17.04 -1.97
CA GLU A 162 -36.02 16.27 -0.94
C GLU A 162 -35.07 15.38 -0.11
N ASP A 163 -34.04 14.81 -0.75
CA ASP A 163 -33.02 14.00 -0.06
C ASP A 163 -32.11 14.90 0.80
N ASP A 164 -31.71 16.09 0.34
CA ASP A 164 -30.91 17.05 1.13
C ASP A 164 -31.70 17.60 2.35
N ALA A 165 -33.04 17.62 2.30
CA ALA A 165 -33.91 18.05 3.41
C ALA A 165 -34.15 16.94 4.45
N GLN A 166 -34.13 15.65 4.07
CA GLN A 166 -34.35 14.52 4.98
C GLN A 166 -33.08 14.06 5.71
N ILE A 167 -31.91 14.27 5.12
CA ILE A 167 -30.65 13.77 5.66
C ILE A 167 -30.15 14.62 6.85
N GLY A 168 -30.61 15.88 6.95
CA GLY A 168 -30.19 16.81 8.00
C GLY A 168 -28.68 17.11 7.97
N GLU A 169 -28.24 18.06 8.78
CA GLU A 169 -26.82 18.46 8.94
C GLU A 169 -25.88 17.33 9.47
N LEU A 170 -26.30 16.07 9.43
CA LEU A 170 -25.69 14.94 10.15
C LEU A 170 -25.06 13.86 9.26
N ALA A 171 -25.28 13.83 7.94
CA ALA A 171 -24.50 12.98 7.05
C ALA A 171 -23.26 13.73 6.56
N LYS A 172 -22.11 13.41 7.13
CA LYS A 172 -20.79 13.83 6.62
C LYS A 172 -20.66 13.39 5.15
N PHE A 173 -20.91 14.30 4.23
CA PHE A 173 -20.49 14.12 2.86
C PHE A 173 -18.96 14.09 2.84
N SER A 174 -18.39 12.99 2.39
CA SER A 174 -16.94 12.84 2.34
C SER A 174 -16.38 13.43 1.07
N THR A 175 -15.36 14.28 1.22
CA THR A 175 -14.56 14.76 0.09
C THR A 175 -13.66 13.63 -0.42
N PHE A 176 -13.14 13.78 -1.64
CA PHE A 176 -12.19 12.81 -2.20
C PHE A 176 -10.94 12.64 -1.31
N GLU A 177 -10.45 13.74 -0.74
CA GLU A 177 -9.30 13.74 0.16
C GLU A 177 -9.60 12.98 1.46
N GLU A 178 -10.80 13.16 2.03
CA GLU A 178 -11.23 12.41 3.22
C GLU A 178 -11.41 10.92 2.94
N LEU A 179 -11.86 10.55 1.73
CA LEU A 179 -11.93 9.16 1.29
C LEU A 179 -10.54 8.54 1.14
N CYS A 180 -9.59 9.29 0.58
CA CYS A 180 -8.19 8.88 0.49
C CYS A 180 -7.56 8.64 1.87
N ILE A 181 -7.94 9.40 2.90
CA ILE A 181 -7.43 9.22 4.26
C ILE A 181 -8.14 8.06 4.98
N SER A 182 -9.47 7.99 4.86
CA SER A 182 -10.28 7.03 5.62
C SER A 182 -10.23 5.61 5.07
N ILE A 183 -10.00 5.44 3.77
CA ILE A 183 -10.00 4.14 3.09
C ILE A 183 -8.56 3.71 2.80
N PRO A 184 -8.14 2.52 3.25
CA PRO A 184 -6.81 1.99 2.95
C PRO A 184 -6.75 1.53 1.47
N CYS A 185 -6.44 2.47 0.59
CA CYS A 185 -6.20 2.21 -0.82
C CYS A 185 -5.26 3.27 -1.44
N SER A 186 -4.72 2.92 -2.60
CA SER A 186 -4.04 3.85 -3.50
C SER A 186 -5.03 4.78 -4.20
N GLU A 187 -4.55 5.95 -4.60
CA GLU A 187 -5.37 6.96 -5.28
C GLU A 187 -5.92 6.44 -6.62
N ALA A 188 -5.06 5.79 -7.41
CA ALA A 188 -5.45 5.24 -8.71
C ALA A 188 -6.53 4.15 -8.57
N GLU A 189 -6.41 3.27 -7.59
CA GLU A 189 -7.40 2.23 -7.37
C GLU A 189 -8.72 2.78 -6.80
N LEU A 190 -8.67 3.85 -5.99
CA LEU A 190 -9.86 4.54 -5.52
C LEU A 190 -10.64 5.16 -6.69
N LEU A 191 -9.97 5.88 -7.58
CA LEU A 191 -10.58 6.45 -8.78
C LEU A 191 -11.23 5.37 -9.65
N TYR A 192 -10.53 4.25 -9.87
CA TYR A 192 -11.08 3.12 -10.61
C TYR A 192 -12.30 2.49 -9.91
N ALA A 193 -12.27 2.39 -8.58
CA ALA A 193 -13.40 1.89 -7.80
C ALA A 193 -14.61 2.84 -7.83
N MET A 194 -14.37 4.16 -7.81
CA MET A 194 -15.40 5.19 -7.93
C MET A 194 -16.09 5.16 -9.29
N ASP A 195 -15.32 5.07 -10.38
CA ASP A 195 -15.85 4.94 -11.74
C ASP A 195 -16.75 3.71 -11.87
N ARG A 196 -16.30 2.55 -11.35
CA ARG A 196 -17.10 1.32 -11.35
C ARG A 196 -18.38 1.38 -10.53
N LEU A 197 -18.43 2.22 -9.50
CA LEU A 197 -19.60 2.42 -8.65
C LEU A 197 -20.47 3.60 -9.10
N ASN A 198 -20.13 4.25 -10.23
CA ASN A 198 -20.76 5.47 -10.73
C ASN A 198 -20.83 6.57 -9.65
N VAL A 199 -19.74 6.72 -8.89
CA VAL A 199 -19.59 7.77 -7.90
C VAL A 199 -19.16 9.04 -8.60
N PHE A 200 -19.92 10.12 -8.44
CA PHE A 200 -19.63 11.40 -9.07
C PHE A 200 -19.33 12.46 -8.01
N PRO A 201 -18.30 13.31 -8.21
CA PRO A 201 -18.09 14.48 -7.37
C PRO A 201 -19.15 15.56 -7.70
N TRP A 202 -20.09 15.80 -6.79
CA TRP A 202 -21.05 16.89 -6.88
C TRP A 202 -20.77 17.90 -5.75
N GLU A 203 -20.57 19.17 -6.10
CA GLU A 203 -20.28 20.25 -5.13
C GLU A 203 -19.10 19.93 -4.16
N GLY A 204 -18.06 19.26 -4.66
CA GLY A 204 -16.89 18.86 -3.87
C GLY A 204 -17.10 17.62 -2.99
N CYS A 205 -18.27 17.01 -3.03
CA CYS A 205 -18.64 15.83 -2.26
C CYS A 205 -18.81 14.59 -3.16
N CYS A 206 -18.36 13.42 -2.69
CA CYS A 206 -18.52 12.18 -3.46
C CYS A 206 -19.90 11.57 -3.19
N ARG A 207 -20.74 11.48 -4.23
CA ARG A 207 -22.09 10.90 -4.14
C ARG A 207 -22.22 9.65 -5.01
N LEU A 208 -22.93 8.64 -4.51
CA LEU A 208 -23.18 7.39 -5.23
C LEU A 208 -24.52 7.46 -5.98
N PHE A 209 -24.52 7.29 -7.30
CA PHE A 209 -25.77 7.16 -8.05
C PHE A 209 -26.32 5.74 -7.99
N GLN A 210 -27.55 5.57 -7.51
CA GLN A 210 -28.24 4.28 -7.60
C GLN A 210 -28.61 3.98 -9.06
N LEU A 211 -28.44 2.72 -9.47
CA LEU A 211 -28.78 2.22 -10.82
C LEU A 211 -30.24 2.49 -11.21
N ASP A 212 -31.14 2.52 -10.23
CA ASP A 212 -32.56 2.81 -10.45
C ASP A 212 -32.79 4.27 -10.84
N TYR A 213 -31.93 5.19 -10.39
CA TYR A 213 -31.94 6.58 -10.83
C TYR A 213 -31.27 6.74 -12.20
N LEU A 214 -30.12 6.11 -12.42
CA LEU A 214 -29.45 6.15 -13.73
C LEU A 214 -30.31 5.57 -14.84
N SER A 215 -31.05 4.49 -14.59
CA SER A 215 -31.98 3.92 -15.56
C SER A 215 -33.15 4.87 -15.85
N ARG A 216 -33.68 5.58 -14.84
CA ARG A 216 -34.71 6.62 -15.04
C ARG A 216 -34.19 7.81 -15.82
N VAL A 217 -33.00 8.32 -15.51
CA VAL A 217 -32.38 9.44 -16.25
C VAL A 217 -32.01 9.02 -17.66
N SER A 218 -31.46 7.82 -17.85
CA SER A 218 -31.15 7.28 -19.18
C SER A 218 -32.42 7.11 -20.01
N LEU A 219 -33.49 6.60 -19.39
CA LEU A 219 -34.81 6.51 -20.03
C LEU A 219 -35.36 7.91 -20.37
N LEU A 220 -35.20 8.89 -19.47
CA LEU A 220 -35.66 10.26 -19.69
C LEU A 220 -34.85 10.95 -20.80
N CYS A 221 -33.53 10.80 -20.83
CA CYS A 221 -32.66 11.28 -21.91
C CYS A 221 -33.02 10.59 -23.23
N PHE A 222 -33.23 9.27 -23.23
CA PHE A 222 -33.64 8.55 -24.43
C PHE A 222 -35.03 8.98 -24.92
N ILE A 223 -35.97 9.24 -24.00
CA ILE A 223 -37.30 9.78 -24.32
C ILE A 223 -37.18 11.20 -24.86
N LEU A 224 -36.33 12.05 -24.30
CA LEU A 224 -36.09 13.43 -24.77
C LEU A 224 -35.42 13.43 -26.15
N ASP A 225 -34.45 12.56 -26.39
CA ASP A 225 -33.85 12.34 -27.71
C ASP A 225 -34.85 11.77 -28.73
N LEU A 226 -35.85 10.99 -28.29
CA LEU A 226 -36.97 10.54 -29.14
C LEU A 226 -38.05 11.64 -29.32
N PHE A 227 -38.16 12.58 -28.39
CA PHE A 227 -39.14 13.67 -28.44
C PHE A 227 -38.66 14.85 -29.29
N ILE A 228 -37.34 15.10 -29.35
CA ILE A 228 -36.74 16.13 -30.22
C ILE A 228 -37.12 15.93 -31.70
N PRO A 229 -37.09 14.72 -32.32
CA PRO A 229 -37.58 14.52 -33.68
C PRO A 229 -39.11 14.58 -33.81
N PHE A 230 -39.87 14.31 -32.74
CA PHE A 230 -41.35 14.39 -32.76
C PHE A 230 -41.86 15.84 -32.67
N CYS A 231 -41.18 16.70 -31.92
CA CYS A 231 -41.49 18.13 -31.86
C CYS A 231 -40.97 18.90 -33.09
N LEU A 232 -39.83 18.53 -33.68
CA LEU A 232 -39.38 19.15 -34.94
C LEU A 232 -40.28 18.78 -36.14
N GLY A 233 -40.87 17.57 -36.15
CA GLY A 233 -41.80 17.13 -37.20
C GLY A 233 -43.14 17.87 -37.22
N THR A 234 -43.54 18.49 -36.10
CA THR A 234 -44.83 19.21 -36.00
C THR A 234 -44.68 20.71 -36.26
N ILE A 235 -43.46 21.27 -36.18
CA ILE A 235 -43.19 22.68 -36.49
C ILE A 235 -42.80 22.86 -37.98
N LEU A 236 -42.18 21.85 -38.60
CA LEU A 236 -41.82 21.88 -40.03
C LEU A 236 -42.99 21.64 -40.99
N SER A 237 -44.12 21.11 -40.54
CA SER A 237 -45.34 20.94 -41.38
C SER A 237 -46.16 22.21 -41.55
N HIS A 238 -45.87 23.28 -40.79
CA HIS A 238 -46.56 24.58 -40.91
C HIS A 238 -45.72 25.67 -41.59
N LEU A 239 -44.46 25.41 -41.98
CA LEU A 239 -43.57 26.45 -42.52
C LEU A 239 -42.88 26.13 -43.85
N SER A 240 -43.46 25.29 -44.71
CA SER A 240 -42.94 25.10 -46.08
C SER A 240 -44.04 24.93 -47.12
N ILE A 241 -44.76 26.01 -47.39
CA ILE A 241 -45.35 26.26 -48.72
C ILE A 241 -44.90 27.65 -49.14
N GLY A 242 -44.04 27.69 -50.15
CA GLY A 242 -43.82 28.88 -50.96
C GLY A 242 -42.40 29.42 -51.00
N PHE A 243 -41.44 28.66 -51.52
CA PHE A 243 -40.38 29.25 -52.33
C PHE A 243 -39.98 28.28 -53.47
N THR A 244 -40.69 28.44 -54.59
CA THR A 244 -40.27 27.97 -55.91
C THR A 244 -39.18 28.90 -56.44
N GLY A 245 -38.14 28.35 -57.09
CA GLY A 245 -37.51 29.04 -58.21
C GLY A 245 -35.98 29.03 -58.28
N ASN A 246 -35.48 28.00 -58.95
CA ASN A 246 -34.48 28.03 -60.02
C ASN A 246 -33.01 28.47 -59.78
N PHE A 247 -32.16 27.52 -60.19
CA PHE A 247 -30.72 27.49 -60.49
C PHE A 247 -29.76 27.33 -59.31
#